data_AF-A0A7X1B655-F1
#
_entry.id   AF-A0A7X1B655-F1
#
_cell.length_a   1.000
_cell.length_b   1.000
_cell.length_c   1.000
_cell.angle_alpha   90.00
_cell.angle_beta   90.00
_cell.angle_gamma   90.00
#
_symmetry.space_group_name_H-M   'P 1'
#
loop_
_entity.id
_entity.type
_entity.pdbx_description
1 polymer ?
#
loop_
_entity_poly.entity_id
_entity_poly.type
_entity_poly.pdbx_seq_one_letter_code
_entity_poly.pdbx_strand_id
1 'polypeptide(L)'
;MNTFLALFCTLMMVLPGEAKSDGEFGSLTNVISVGESGAWSGTWDAGSYWMRNASDAGAIRYFFSNESNDFGARRISVEVNVDDAPADGRAGLLYAYHDSPKVYYMLLVGNDGMFEIYKRDEGGVRMMTGSSFDFSESGYQRIEIREKGKEVSFYVNGRNLGSIESDATGSGAVGIVAMNLGNFGFRGYED
;
A
#
# COMPACT_ATOMS: atom_id res chain seq x y z
N MET A 1 -27.54 25.54 -56.15
CA MET A 1 -26.77 24.35 -55.74
C MET A 1 -25.46 24.85 -55.12
N ASN A 2 -25.38 24.83 -53.79
CA ASN A 2 -24.17 24.60 -52.98
C ASN A 2 -24.53 24.77 -51.51
N THR A 3 -24.77 23.62 -50.88
CA THR A 3 -25.02 23.44 -49.45
C THR A 3 -23.68 23.48 -48.72
N PHE A 4 -23.48 24.39 -47.76
CA PHE A 4 -22.37 24.31 -46.80
C PHE A 4 -22.91 23.75 -45.49
N LEU A 5 -22.50 22.51 -45.19
CA LEU A 5 -22.75 21.79 -43.96
C LEU A 5 -21.68 22.21 -42.94
N ALA A 6 -22.06 22.97 -41.91
CA ALA A 6 -21.15 23.32 -40.82
C ALA A 6 -21.13 22.18 -39.79
N LEU A 7 -19.99 21.49 -39.72
CA LEU A 7 -19.71 20.44 -38.75
C LEU A 7 -19.40 21.09 -37.39
N PHE A 8 -20.30 20.95 -36.41
CA PHE A 8 -20.03 21.35 -35.02
C PHE A 8 -19.13 20.28 -34.38
N CYS A 9 -17.86 20.63 -34.17
CA CYS A 9 -16.92 19.80 -33.43
C CYS A 9 -17.10 20.10 -31.94
N THR A 10 -17.77 19.19 -31.21
CA THR A 10 -17.93 19.31 -29.75
C THR A 10 -16.60 18.99 -29.07
N LEU A 11 -15.94 20.03 -28.55
CA LEU A 11 -14.76 19.92 -27.71
C LEU A 11 -15.17 19.35 -26.34
N MET A 12 -14.82 18.09 -26.06
CA MET A 12 -14.89 17.56 -24.69
C MET A 12 -13.79 18.22 -23.86
N MET A 13 -14.17 19.11 -22.93
CA MET A 13 -13.29 19.53 -21.85
C MET A 13 -13.10 18.34 -20.91
N VAL A 14 -11.94 17.71 -20.99
CA VAL A 14 -11.43 16.84 -19.91
C VAL A 14 -11.13 17.78 -18.74
N LEU A 15 -11.92 17.71 -17.67
CA LEU A 15 -11.56 18.37 -16.42
C LEU A 15 -10.27 17.70 -15.92
N PRO A 16 -9.22 18.46 -15.57
CA PRO A 16 -8.08 17.89 -14.87
C PRO A 16 -8.59 17.35 -13.54
N GLY A 17 -8.42 16.04 -13.32
CA GLY A 17 -8.57 15.46 -11.98
C GLY A 17 -7.61 16.20 -11.05
N GLU A 18 -8.11 16.62 -9.89
CA GLU A 18 -7.32 17.30 -8.88
C GLU A 18 -6.09 16.44 -8.56
N ALA A 19 -4.91 16.91 -8.96
CA ALA A 19 -3.66 16.33 -8.51
C ALA A 19 -3.60 16.55 -7.00
N LYS A 20 -3.70 15.47 -6.22
CA LYS A 20 -3.43 15.50 -4.78
C LYS A 20 -2.05 16.12 -4.57
N SER A 21 -1.97 17.08 -3.66
CA SER A 21 -0.75 17.85 -3.43
C SER A 21 0.40 16.96 -2.95
N ASP A 22 1.62 17.31 -3.35
CA ASP A 22 2.83 16.64 -2.89
C ASP A 22 2.85 16.58 -1.34
N GLY A 23 2.88 15.37 -0.77
CA GLY A 23 3.06 15.16 0.67
C GLY A 23 1.80 14.85 1.49
N GLU A 24 0.60 14.83 0.91
CA GLU A 24 -0.59 14.33 1.62
C GLU A 24 -0.62 12.80 1.59
N PHE A 25 -0.33 12.18 2.74
CA PHE A 25 -0.28 10.72 2.94
C PHE A 25 -1.37 10.24 3.91
N GLY A 26 -2.54 10.86 3.82
CA GLY A 26 -3.65 10.60 4.74
C GLY A 26 -3.24 10.78 6.21
N SER A 27 -3.72 9.88 7.07
CA SER A 27 -3.38 9.85 8.50
C SER A 27 -1.89 9.58 8.77
N LEU A 28 -1.10 9.15 7.78
CA LEU A 28 0.33 8.88 7.96
C LEU A 28 1.22 10.13 7.83
N THR A 29 0.67 11.24 7.36
CA THR A 29 1.42 12.48 7.08
C THR A 29 2.32 12.93 8.24
N ASN A 30 1.85 12.76 9.49
CA ASN A 30 2.56 13.21 10.69
C ASN A 30 3.40 12.12 11.37
N VAL A 31 3.36 10.86 10.89
CA VAL A 31 4.13 9.75 11.50
C VAL A 31 5.27 9.25 10.64
N ILE A 32 5.27 9.56 9.34
CA ILE A 32 6.36 9.20 8.43
C ILE A 32 7.62 9.98 8.80
N SER A 33 8.75 9.27 8.91
CA SER A 33 10.05 9.85 9.24
C SER A 33 10.95 9.93 8.01
N VAL A 34 11.60 11.07 7.79
CA VAL A 34 12.63 11.27 6.74
C VAL A 34 14.04 11.13 7.34
N GLY A 35 15.00 10.66 6.56
CA GLY A 35 16.39 10.46 6.96
C GLY A 35 16.71 9.02 7.38
N GLU A 36 17.89 8.85 7.98
CA GLU A 36 18.42 7.54 8.39
C GLU A 36 17.84 7.06 9.73
N SER A 37 17.51 5.78 9.82
CA SER A 37 17.04 5.11 11.03
C SER A 37 17.38 3.61 10.99
N GLY A 38 18.55 3.25 11.52
CA GLY A 38 19.03 1.86 11.50
C GLY A 38 19.42 1.45 10.07
N ALA A 39 18.87 0.34 9.57
CA ALA A 39 19.10 -0.12 8.20
C ALA A 39 18.29 0.65 7.13
N TRP A 40 17.41 1.56 7.56
CA TRP A 40 16.43 2.22 6.71
C TRP A 40 16.74 3.70 6.50
N SER A 41 16.54 4.18 5.28
CA SER A 41 16.47 5.61 4.95
C SER A 41 15.11 5.94 4.34
N GLY A 42 14.55 7.09 4.71
CA GLY A 42 13.30 7.62 4.17
C GLY A 42 13.51 8.94 3.44
N THR A 43 12.90 9.12 2.27
CA THR A 43 12.94 10.39 1.53
C THR A 43 11.63 10.65 0.80
N TRP A 44 11.31 11.92 0.57
CA TRP A 44 10.25 12.31 -0.36
C TRP A 44 10.86 12.63 -1.72
N ASP A 45 10.29 12.08 -2.77
CA ASP A 45 10.66 12.40 -4.15
C ASP A 45 9.45 12.27 -5.09
N ALA A 46 9.22 13.30 -5.90
CA ALA A 46 8.16 13.36 -6.91
C ALA A 46 6.77 12.86 -6.45
N GLY A 47 6.32 13.29 -5.26
CA GLY A 47 5.00 12.93 -4.70
C GLY A 47 4.93 11.54 -4.06
N SER A 48 6.06 10.83 -3.97
CA SER A 48 6.17 9.52 -3.32
C SER A 48 7.07 9.56 -2.10
N TYR A 49 6.70 8.80 -1.08
CA TYR A 49 7.60 8.48 0.02
C TYR A 49 8.41 7.23 -0.33
N TRP A 50 9.72 7.36 -0.39
CA TRP A 50 10.65 6.28 -0.67
C TRP A 50 11.32 5.81 0.61
N MET A 51 11.34 4.50 0.80
CA MET A 51 11.97 3.83 1.92
C MET A 51 12.97 2.82 1.39
N ARG A 52 14.25 3.00 1.73
CA ARG A 52 15.34 2.15 1.23
C ARG A 52 15.99 1.38 2.38
N ASN A 53 16.20 0.08 2.17
CA ASN A 53 17.05 -0.77 3.02
C ASN A 53 18.13 -1.41 2.15
N ALA A 54 19.39 -1.09 2.46
CA ALA A 54 20.53 -1.56 1.69
C ALA A 54 21.45 -2.52 2.48
N SER A 55 21.14 -2.82 3.76
CA SER A 55 22.11 -3.47 4.66
C SER A 55 21.59 -4.62 5.50
N ASP A 56 20.27 -4.78 5.67
CA ASP A 56 19.71 -5.83 6.53
C ASP A 56 18.58 -6.62 5.85
N ALA A 57 18.90 -7.81 5.36
CA ALA A 57 17.96 -8.67 4.66
C ALA A 57 16.87 -9.31 5.56
N GLY A 58 16.86 -9.05 6.87
CA GLY A 58 15.80 -9.48 7.79
C GLY A 58 15.00 -8.34 8.40
N ALA A 59 15.29 -7.09 8.04
CA ALA A 59 14.64 -5.94 8.66
C ALA A 59 13.22 -5.73 8.12
N ILE A 60 12.35 -5.23 9.00
CA ILE A 60 10.99 -4.79 8.68
C ILE A 60 10.83 -3.36 9.21
N ARG A 61 10.29 -2.47 8.38
CA ARG A 61 9.95 -1.10 8.78
C ARG A 61 8.51 -0.79 8.40
N TYR A 62 7.81 -0.12 9.30
CA TYR A 62 6.43 0.25 9.11
C TYR A 62 6.11 1.57 9.80
N PHE A 63 5.09 2.24 9.29
CA PHE A 63 4.46 3.43 9.87
C PHE A 63 2.97 3.17 9.95
N PHE A 64 2.32 3.65 11.02
CA PHE A 64 0.92 3.37 11.26
C PHE A 64 0.22 4.52 11.98
N SER A 65 -1.09 4.59 11.81
CA SER A 65 -1.98 5.53 12.49
C SER A 65 -3.15 4.77 13.14
N ASN A 66 -3.69 5.34 14.21
CA ASN A 66 -4.84 4.81 14.94
C ASN A 66 -6.13 5.60 14.66
N GLU A 67 -6.15 6.45 13.62
CA GLU A 67 -7.12 7.56 13.53
C GLU A 67 -8.54 7.16 13.07
N SER A 68 -8.77 5.91 12.67
CA SER A 68 -10.08 5.50 12.16
C SER A 68 -11.01 4.99 13.26
N ASN A 69 -12.18 5.64 13.39
CA ASN A 69 -13.29 5.18 14.24
C ASN A 69 -14.23 4.19 13.52
N ASP A 70 -14.00 3.92 12.22
CA ASP A 70 -14.91 3.15 11.36
C ASP A 70 -14.57 1.66 11.32
N PHE A 71 -14.12 1.10 12.45
CA PHE A 71 -13.73 -0.30 12.57
C PHE A 71 -14.79 -1.25 11.99
N GLY A 72 -14.36 -2.09 11.05
CA GLY A 72 -15.21 -3.05 10.35
C GLY A 72 -15.92 -2.48 9.12
N ALA A 73 -15.65 -1.23 8.74
CA ALA A 73 -16.20 -0.58 7.56
C ALA A 73 -15.16 0.25 6.79
N ARG A 74 -13.86 0.09 7.08
CA ARG A 74 -12.78 0.87 6.46
C ARG A 74 -12.47 0.42 5.04
N ARG A 75 -11.95 1.36 4.26
CA ARG A 75 -11.30 1.11 2.97
C ARG A 75 -9.91 1.73 3.01
N ILE A 76 -8.89 0.88 3.08
CA ILE A 76 -7.50 1.31 3.14
C ILE A 76 -6.82 1.02 1.81
N SER A 77 -6.03 1.94 1.29
CA SER A 77 -5.30 1.73 0.06
C SER A 77 -3.96 2.46 0.00
N VAL A 78 -3.07 1.95 -0.83
CA VAL A 78 -1.79 2.59 -1.16
C VAL A 78 -1.33 2.12 -2.54
N GLU A 79 -0.62 2.98 -3.24
CA GLU A 79 0.14 2.61 -4.42
C GLU A 79 1.59 2.31 -4.02
N VAL A 80 2.11 1.15 -4.40
CA VAL A 80 3.45 0.66 -4.03
C VAL A 80 4.31 0.40 -5.26
N ASN A 81 5.55 0.86 -5.25
CA ASN A 81 6.59 0.50 -6.20
C ASN A 81 7.71 -0.25 -5.46
N VAL A 82 8.13 -1.40 -5.99
CA VAL A 82 9.25 -2.20 -5.48
C VAL A 82 10.36 -2.15 -6.51
N ASP A 83 11.36 -1.31 -6.25
CA ASP A 83 12.48 -1.04 -7.14
C ASP A 83 13.82 -1.42 -6.47
N ASP A 84 14.86 -1.69 -7.26
CA ASP A 84 16.21 -2.05 -6.79
C ASP A 84 16.20 -3.07 -5.63
N ALA A 85 15.33 -4.08 -5.73
CA ALA A 85 15.07 -5.06 -4.67
C ALA A 85 15.39 -6.48 -5.14
N PRO A 86 16.01 -7.32 -4.29
CA PRO A 86 16.09 -8.76 -4.54
C PRO A 86 14.71 -9.42 -4.59
N ALA A 87 14.67 -10.68 -5.00
CA ALA A 87 13.42 -11.42 -5.22
C ALA A 87 12.56 -11.57 -3.95
N ASP A 88 13.09 -11.33 -2.75
CA ASP A 88 12.39 -11.36 -1.47
C ASP A 88 12.07 -9.96 -0.90
N GLY A 89 12.41 -8.88 -1.62
CA GLY A 89 12.00 -7.53 -1.25
C GLY A 89 10.49 -7.34 -1.39
N ARG A 90 9.85 -6.80 -0.36
CA ARG A 90 8.38 -6.71 -0.28
C ARG A 90 7.93 -5.41 0.37
N ALA A 91 6.85 -4.83 -0.16
CA ALA A 91 6.24 -3.63 0.41
C ALA A 91 4.72 -3.61 0.22
N GLY A 92 4.01 -2.88 1.09
CA GLY A 92 2.57 -2.78 1.01
C GLY A 92 1.90 -2.19 2.25
N LEU A 93 0.73 -2.74 2.59
CA LEU A 93 -0.11 -2.26 3.69
C LEU A 93 0.18 -3.02 4.99
N LEU A 94 0.30 -2.26 6.08
CA LEU A 94 0.20 -2.76 7.44
C LEU A 94 -1.27 -2.76 7.85
N TYR A 95 -1.73 -3.85 8.46
CA TYR A 95 -3.13 -4.00 8.82
C TYR A 95 -3.32 -4.66 10.18
N ALA A 96 -4.37 -4.22 10.88
CA ALA A 96 -4.77 -4.70 12.21
C ALA A 96 -3.59 -4.74 13.20
N TYR A 97 -2.86 -3.62 13.30
CA TYR A 97 -1.77 -3.48 14.25
C TYR A 97 -2.30 -3.26 15.68
N HIS A 98 -1.87 -4.13 16.58
CA HIS A 98 -2.04 -4.01 18.02
C HIS A 98 -0.66 -4.11 18.66
N ASP A 99 -0.38 -3.27 19.67
CA ASP A 99 0.94 -3.22 20.30
C ASP A 99 1.10 -4.23 21.46
N SER A 100 -0.02 -4.61 22.10
CA SER A 100 -0.02 -5.50 23.27
C SER A 100 -1.22 -6.46 23.26
N PRO A 101 -1.06 -7.74 22.82
CA PRO A 101 0.17 -8.30 22.25
C PRO A 101 0.48 -7.72 20.88
N LYS A 102 1.76 -7.72 20.49
CA LYS A 102 2.20 -7.23 19.19
C LYS A 102 1.76 -8.16 18.07
N VAL A 103 0.66 -7.80 17.41
CA VAL A 103 0.06 -8.57 16.32
C VAL A 103 -0.27 -7.64 15.16
N TYR A 104 0.03 -8.06 13.94
CA TYR A 104 -0.37 -7.37 12.72
C TYR A 104 -0.26 -8.27 11.50
N TYR A 105 -0.90 -7.83 10.42
CA TYR A 105 -0.80 -8.41 9.10
C TYR A 105 -0.04 -7.47 8.16
N MET A 106 0.67 -8.05 7.21
CA MET A 106 1.36 -7.32 6.15
C MET A 106 0.85 -7.86 4.82
N LEU A 107 0.23 -7.00 4.01
CA LEU A 107 -0.28 -7.33 2.69
C LEU A 107 0.67 -6.70 1.67
N LEU A 108 1.48 -7.52 1.01
CA LEU A 108 2.69 -7.08 0.34
C LEU A 108 2.68 -7.50 -1.13
N VAL A 109 3.33 -6.68 -1.95
CA VAL A 109 3.72 -7.05 -3.32
C VAL A 109 5.24 -7.10 -3.44
N GLY A 110 5.72 -7.93 -4.36
CA GLY A 110 7.12 -7.97 -4.82
C GLY A 110 7.27 -7.56 -6.28
N ASN A 111 8.53 -7.41 -6.72
CA ASN A 111 8.86 -7.20 -8.15
C ASN A 111 8.80 -8.50 -8.98
N ASP A 112 8.47 -9.62 -8.36
CA ASP A 112 8.26 -10.94 -8.95
C ASP A 112 6.80 -11.23 -9.31
N GLY A 113 5.91 -10.24 -9.13
CA GLY A 113 4.48 -10.37 -9.41
C GLY A 113 3.72 -11.19 -8.38
N MET A 114 4.28 -11.36 -7.18
CA MET A 114 3.62 -12.04 -6.07
C MET A 114 2.97 -11.02 -5.13
N PHE A 115 1.71 -11.30 -4.79
CA PHE A 115 1.02 -10.70 -3.65
C PHE A 115 1.02 -11.71 -2.50
N GLU A 116 1.42 -11.29 -1.31
CA GLU A 116 1.61 -12.17 -0.17
C GLU A 116 1.05 -11.54 1.10
N ILE A 117 0.47 -12.38 1.96
CA ILE A 117 0.00 -11.97 3.28
C ILE A 117 0.86 -12.64 4.31
N TYR A 118 1.46 -11.84 5.18
CA TYR A 118 2.20 -12.30 6.35
C TYR A 118 1.46 -11.90 7.62
N LYS A 119 1.67 -12.68 8.68
CA LYS A 119 1.24 -12.35 10.04
C LYS A 119 2.46 -12.26 10.95
N ARG A 120 2.51 -11.21 11.77
CA ARG A 120 3.36 -11.15 12.96
C ARG A 120 2.52 -11.48 14.19
N ASP A 121 3.01 -12.37 15.03
CA ASP A 121 2.54 -12.56 16.40
C ASP A 121 3.72 -12.93 17.32
N GLU A 122 3.43 -13.45 18.51
CA GLU A 122 4.43 -13.90 19.48
C GLU A 122 5.36 -14.99 18.91
N GLY A 123 4.88 -15.78 17.95
CA GLY A 123 5.66 -16.82 17.27
C GLY A 123 6.61 -16.29 16.19
N GLY A 124 6.58 -14.98 15.91
CA GLY A 124 7.39 -14.35 14.87
C GLY A 124 6.59 -13.98 13.63
N VAL A 125 7.28 -13.82 12.50
CA VAL A 125 6.66 -13.53 11.19
C VAL A 125 6.48 -14.83 10.43
N ARG A 126 5.29 -15.05 9.86
CA ARG A 126 5.01 -16.19 8.98
C ARG A 126 4.13 -15.80 7.80
N MET A 127 4.36 -16.43 6.67
CA MET A 127 3.48 -16.31 5.51
C MET A 127 2.16 -17.05 5.78
N MET A 128 1.05 -16.41 5.43
CA MET A 128 -0.30 -16.97 5.54
C MET A 128 -0.76 -17.55 4.21
N THR A 129 -0.64 -16.74 3.14
CA THR A 129 -1.03 -17.09 1.78
C THR A 129 -0.30 -16.21 0.78
N GLY A 130 -0.29 -16.61 -0.48
CA GLY A 130 0.22 -15.83 -1.59
C GLY A 130 -0.55 -16.11 -2.87
N SER A 131 -0.53 -15.18 -3.80
CA SER A 131 -1.17 -15.30 -5.12
C SER A 131 -0.40 -14.48 -6.13
N SER A 132 -0.28 -14.98 -7.35
CA SER A 132 0.21 -14.17 -8.45
C SER A 132 -0.84 -13.15 -8.87
N PHE A 133 -0.38 -12.01 -9.37
CA PHE A 133 -1.23 -11.02 -10.00
C PHE A 133 -0.62 -10.55 -11.32
N ASP A 134 -1.42 -9.85 -12.12
CA ASP A 134 -0.95 -9.28 -13.38
C ASP A 134 -0.04 -8.08 -13.07
N PHE A 135 1.24 -8.37 -12.90
CA PHE A 135 2.27 -7.39 -12.60
C PHE A 135 2.55 -6.53 -13.84
N SER A 136 2.47 -5.22 -13.69
CA SER A 136 3.03 -4.31 -14.68
C SER A 136 4.52 -4.14 -14.36
N GLU A 137 5.40 -4.67 -15.21
CA GLU A 137 6.87 -4.66 -15.03
C GLU A 137 7.46 -3.27 -14.73
N SER A 138 6.74 -2.20 -15.05
CA SER A 138 7.04 -0.86 -14.57
C SER A 138 5.81 -0.25 -13.93
N GLY A 139 5.96 0.21 -12.67
CA GLY A 139 5.01 1.11 -12.06
C GLY A 139 4.44 0.67 -10.72
N TYR A 140 3.66 1.58 -10.18
CA TYR A 140 3.00 1.41 -8.90
C TYR A 140 1.85 0.40 -9.00
N GLN A 141 1.81 -0.51 -8.04
CA GLN A 141 0.73 -1.47 -7.84
C GLN A 141 -0.20 -0.94 -6.75
N ARG A 142 -1.49 -0.80 -7.01
CA ARG A 142 -2.45 -0.36 -5.99
C ARG A 142 -2.91 -1.54 -5.16
N ILE A 143 -2.56 -1.55 -3.89
CA ILE A 143 -3.07 -2.50 -2.90
C ILE A 143 -4.25 -1.85 -2.18
N GLU A 144 -5.32 -2.60 -1.96
CA GLU A 144 -6.49 -2.12 -1.25
C GLU A 144 -7.07 -3.19 -0.33
N ILE A 145 -7.50 -2.76 0.85
CA ILE A 145 -8.23 -3.53 1.87
C ILE A 145 -9.64 -2.96 1.95
N ARG A 146 -10.64 -3.83 2.03
CA ARG A 146 -12.03 -3.47 2.34
C ARG A 146 -12.54 -4.31 3.49
N GLU A 147 -13.01 -3.65 4.54
CA GLU A 147 -13.61 -4.31 5.69
C GLU A 147 -15.13 -4.43 5.54
N LYS A 148 -15.66 -5.55 6.03
CA LYS A 148 -17.08 -5.76 6.26
C LYS A 148 -17.26 -6.57 7.55
N GLY A 149 -17.37 -5.86 8.67
CA GLY A 149 -17.23 -6.45 9.99
C GLY A 149 -15.84 -7.03 10.16
N LYS A 150 -15.75 -8.33 10.43
CA LYS A 150 -14.46 -9.05 10.57
C LYS A 150 -13.92 -9.58 9.25
N GLU A 151 -14.75 -9.62 8.20
CA GLU A 151 -14.30 -10.06 6.88
C GLU A 151 -13.49 -8.95 6.21
N VAL A 152 -12.33 -9.30 5.68
CA VAL A 152 -11.39 -8.37 5.06
C VAL A 152 -11.05 -8.88 3.68
N SER A 153 -11.53 -8.19 2.65
CA SER A 153 -11.19 -8.48 1.27
C SER A 153 -9.99 -7.66 0.84
N PHE A 154 -9.09 -8.28 0.07
CA PHE A 154 -7.88 -7.62 -0.44
C PHE A 154 -7.83 -7.65 -1.96
N TYR A 155 -7.35 -6.54 -2.51
CA TYR A 155 -7.33 -6.27 -3.93
C TYR A 155 -5.95 -5.76 -4.35
N VAL A 156 -5.52 -6.16 -5.54
CA VAL A 156 -4.37 -5.57 -6.22
C VAL A 156 -4.82 -5.12 -7.60
N ASN A 157 -4.57 -3.84 -7.93
CA ASN A 157 -5.00 -3.21 -9.18
C ASN A 157 -6.51 -3.39 -9.46
N GLY A 158 -7.32 -3.37 -8.40
CA GLY A 158 -8.78 -3.55 -8.47
C GLY A 158 -9.25 -5.00 -8.60
N ARG A 159 -8.37 -5.97 -8.80
CA ARG A 159 -8.69 -7.40 -8.82
C ARG A 159 -8.73 -7.94 -7.39
N ASN A 160 -9.85 -8.57 -7.00
CA ASN A 160 -9.95 -9.27 -5.72
C ASN A 160 -9.04 -10.51 -5.74
N LEU A 161 -8.17 -10.64 -4.74
CA LEU A 161 -7.28 -11.80 -4.60
C LEU A 161 -7.71 -12.74 -3.46
N GLY A 162 -8.74 -12.37 -2.69
CA GLY A 162 -9.32 -13.19 -1.64
C GLY A 162 -9.82 -12.37 -0.44
N SER A 163 -10.10 -13.08 0.65
CA SER A 163 -10.44 -12.49 1.95
C SER A 163 -9.86 -13.29 3.12
N ILE A 164 -9.74 -12.63 4.27
CA ILE A 164 -9.46 -13.24 5.56
C ILE A 164 -10.52 -12.82 6.57
N GLU A 165 -10.78 -13.66 7.55
CA GLU A 165 -11.64 -13.35 8.69
C GLU A 165 -11.01 -13.92 9.97
N SER A 166 -10.96 -13.11 11.02
CA SER A 166 -10.55 -13.52 12.36
C SER A 166 -11.06 -12.54 13.41
N ASP A 167 -10.91 -12.86 14.69
CA ASP A 167 -11.24 -11.93 15.78
C ASP A 167 -10.33 -10.70 15.84
N ALA A 168 -9.14 -10.77 15.20
CA ALA A 168 -8.20 -9.67 15.14
C ALA A 168 -8.43 -8.74 13.94
N THR A 169 -9.27 -9.14 12.97
CA THR A 169 -9.54 -8.34 11.77
C THR A 169 -10.76 -7.44 11.94
N GLY A 170 -10.79 -6.32 11.21
CA GLY A 170 -11.83 -5.30 11.32
C GLY A 170 -11.53 -4.26 12.41
N SER A 171 -10.33 -4.26 12.99
CA SER A 171 -9.90 -3.29 14.01
C SER A 171 -8.39 -3.06 13.96
N GLY A 172 -7.86 -2.25 14.88
CA GLY A 172 -6.42 -2.01 15.01
C GLY A 172 -5.87 -0.96 14.04
N ALA A 173 -4.62 -0.58 14.24
CA ALA A 173 -3.95 0.43 13.43
C ALA A 173 -3.68 -0.07 12.00
N VAL A 174 -3.58 0.87 11.07
CA VAL A 174 -3.30 0.62 9.66
C VAL A 174 -2.16 1.52 9.20
N GLY A 175 -1.53 1.16 8.09
CA GLY A 175 -0.44 1.97 7.55
C GLY A 175 0.32 1.30 6.41
N ILE A 176 1.61 1.63 6.30
CA ILE A 176 2.51 1.08 5.28
C ILE A 176 3.63 0.27 5.91
N VAL A 177 4.18 -0.67 5.14
CA VAL A 177 5.26 -1.55 5.59
C VAL A 177 6.16 -1.96 4.43
N ALA A 178 7.45 -2.13 4.71
CA ALA A 178 8.40 -2.82 3.85
C ALA A 178 9.23 -3.81 4.65
N MET A 179 9.74 -4.84 3.98
CA MET A 179 10.66 -5.82 4.54
C MET A 179 11.77 -6.19 3.56
N ASN A 180 12.86 -6.67 4.14
CA ASN A 180 14.07 -7.10 3.45
C ASN A 180 14.76 -5.94 2.71
N LEU A 181 15.69 -6.27 1.83
CA LEU A 181 16.45 -5.30 1.04
C LEU A 181 15.59 -4.75 -0.11
N GLY A 182 15.79 -3.48 -0.44
CA GLY A 182 15.16 -2.86 -1.60
C GLY A 182 14.93 -1.36 -1.47
N ASN A 183 14.37 -0.78 -2.52
CA ASN A 183 13.91 0.59 -2.57
C ASN A 183 12.39 0.62 -2.83
N PHE A 184 11.63 1.07 -1.85
CA PHE A 184 10.17 0.92 -1.83
C PHE A 184 9.49 2.29 -1.88
N GLY A 185 8.80 2.56 -2.97
CA GLY A 185 8.03 3.79 -3.15
C GLY A 185 6.59 3.60 -2.72
N PHE A 186 6.05 4.55 -1.98
CA PHE A 186 4.65 4.56 -1.57
C PHE A 186 4.03 5.91 -1.96
N ARG A 187 2.79 5.88 -2.46
CA ARG A 187 2.00 7.10 -2.73
C ARG A 187 0.51 6.86 -2.60
N GLY A 188 -0.25 7.96 -2.52
CA GLY A 188 -1.71 7.92 -2.53
C GLY A 188 -2.32 7.08 -1.41
N TYR A 189 -1.73 7.11 -0.20
CA TYR A 189 -2.28 6.42 0.96
C TYR A 189 -3.62 7.04 1.39
N GLU A 190 -4.60 6.18 1.65
CA GLU A 190 -5.96 6.52 2.09
C GLU A 190 -6.43 5.47 3.10
N ASP A 191 -7.09 5.88 4.19
CA ASP A 191 -7.59 5.01 5.25
C ASP A 191 -8.89 5.51 5.91
#